data_AF-A0A3B9XCW3-F1
#
_entry.id   AF-A0A3B9XCW3-F1
#
_cell.length_a   1.000
_cell.length_b   1.000
_cell.length_c   1.000
_cell.angle_alpha   90.00
_cell.angle_beta   90.00
_cell.angle_gamma   90.00
#
_symmetry.space_group_name_H-M   'P 1'
#
loop_
_entity.id
_entity.type
_entity.pdbx_description
1 polymer ?
#
loop_
_entity_poly.entity_id
_entity_poly.type
_entity_poly.pdbx_seq_one_letter_code
_entity_poly.pdbx_strand_id
1 'polypeptide(L)'
;MKKSFPSRWWMAFFFAPLLIFSTGCQLGYYIHTGYHQGKILWSRTDIEKVLKSDTLNENQKTKLTLAKEAKDFAETSLGLKSN
;
A
#
# COMPACT_ATOMS: atom_id res chain seq x y z
N MET A 1 46.61 15.71 -2.83
CA MET A 1 45.26 15.88 -3.39
C MET A 1 44.22 15.35 -2.40
N LYS A 2 43.53 16.22 -1.65
CA LYS A 2 42.33 15.85 -0.89
C LYS A 2 41.15 16.47 -1.62
N LYS A 3 40.37 15.67 -2.34
CA LYS A 3 39.06 16.10 -2.89
C LYS A 3 38.14 16.28 -1.69
N SER A 4 37.99 17.52 -1.22
CA SER A 4 36.97 17.88 -0.24
C SER A 4 35.60 17.67 -0.89
N PHE A 5 34.99 16.53 -0.64
CA PHE A 5 33.65 16.23 -1.10
C PHE A 5 32.71 17.31 -0.53
N PRO A 6 31.90 18.00 -1.38
CA PRO A 6 31.01 19.04 -0.88
C PRO A 6 30.06 18.44 0.15
N SER A 7 29.75 19.21 1.19
CA SER A 7 28.92 18.74 2.29
C SER A 7 27.61 18.17 1.75
N ARG A 8 27.15 17.03 2.27
CA ARG A 8 25.91 16.34 1.84
C ARG A 8 24.69 17.27 1.74
N TRP A 9 24.73 18.39 2.44
CA TRP A 9 23.72 19.45 2.46
C TRP A 9 23.64 20.26 1.16
N TRP A 10 24.73 20.42 0.40
CA TRP A 10 24.71 21.13 -0.90
C TRP A 10 23.95 20.34 -1.97
N MET A 11 24.07 19.01 -1.96
CA MET A 11 23.28 18.15 -2.84
C MET A 11 21.79 18.23 -2.50
N ALA A 12 21.43 18.21 -1.22
CA ALA A 12 20.04 18.36 -0.79
C ALA A 12 19.45 19.73 -1.20
N PHE A 13 20.23 20.80 -1.07
CA PHE A 13 19.81 22.16 -1.44
C PHE A 13 19.52 22.31 -2.94
N PHE A 14 20.29 21.62 -3.80
CA PHE A 14 20.10 21.69 -5.25
C PHE A 14 18.97 20.78 -5.76
N PHE A 15 18.75 19.62 -5.14
CA PHE A 15 17.75 18.64 -5.60
C PHE A 15 16.37 18.80 -4.94
N ALA A 16 16.25 19.42 -3.76
CA ALA A 16 14.96 19.63 -3.10
C ALA A 16 13.95 20.48 -3.91
N PRO A 17 14.35 21.58 -4.57
CA PRO A 17 13.43 22.37 -5.40
C PRO A 17 12.92 21.59 -6.61
N LEU A 18 13.80 20.76 -7.22
CA LEU A 18 13.46 19.92 -8.37
C LEU A 18 12.41 18.87 -8.00
N LEU A 19 12.53 18.26 -6.82
CA LEU A 19 11.55 17.30 -6.31
C LEU A 19 10.18 17.97 -6.09
N ILE A 20 10.14 19.13 -5.44
CA ILE A 20 8.88 19.85 -5.20
C ILE A 20 8.24 20.27 -6.53
N PHE A 21 9.03 20.79 -7.48
CA PHE A 21 8.54 21.21 -8.80
C PHE A 21 8.06 20.02 -9.65
N SER A 22 8.67 18.84 -9.49
CA SER A 22 8.28 17.62 -10.21
C SER A 22 6.97 17.00 -9.72
N THR A 23 6.52 17.29 -8.50
CA THR A 23 5.28 16.73 -7.94
C THR A 23 4.00 17.46 -8.38
N GLY A 24 4.12 18.63 -9.02
CA GLY A 24 3.00 19.45 -9.46
C GLY A 24 2.00 19.79 -8.34
N CYS A 25 0.79 20.22 -8.71
CA CYS A 25 -0.32 20.46 -7.76
C CYS A 25 -0.85 19.15 -7.11
N GLN A 26 -0.35 17.98 -7.52
CA GLN A 26 -0.83 16.67 -7.07
C GLN A 26 -0.20 16.18 -5.77
N LEU A 27 0.68 16.95 -5.12
CA LEU A 27 1.28 16.56 -3.84
C LEU A 27 0.21 16.19 -2.79
N GLY A 28 -0.87 16.96 -2.71
CA GLY A 28 -2.01 16.65 -1.83
C GLY A 28 -2.69 15.32 -2.16
N TYR A 29 -2.82 14.99 -3.45
CA TYR A 29 -3.37 13.71 -3.91
C TYR A 29 -2.48 12.53 -3.51
N TYR A 30 -1.16 12.66 -3.66
CA TYR A 30 -0.23 11.60 -3.26
C TYR A 30 -0.22 11.37 -1.74
N ILE A 31 -0.23 12.45 -0.95
CA ILE A 31 -0.33 12.35 0.51
C ILE A 31 -1.65 11.68 0.91
N HIS A 32 -2.77 12.13 0.35
CA HIS A 32 -4.09 11.57 0.63
C HIS A 32 -4.15 10.08 0.28
N THR A 33 -3.72 9.71 -0.92
CA THR A 33 -3.70 8.33 -1.38
C THR A 33 -2.77 7.47 -0.53
N GLY A 34 -1.54 7.94 -0.27
CA GLY A 34 -0.57 7.23 0.56
C GLY A 34 -1.08 7.00 1.98
N TYR A 35 -1.74 7.98 2.58
CA TYR A 35 -2.37 7.84 3.90
C TYR A 35 -3.44 6.74 3.90
N HIS A 36 -4.35 6.75 2.92
CA HIS A 36 -5.41 5.74 2.85
C HIS A 36 -4.89 4.34 2.51
N GLN A 37 -3.91 4.21 1.62
CA GLN A 37 -3.25 2.95 1.33
C GLN A 37 -2.52 2.41 2.57
N GLY A 38 -1.77 3.26 3.26
CA GLY A 38 -1.11 2.90 4.52
C GLY A 38 -2.11 2.47 5.60
N LYS A 39 -3.23 3.18 5.71
CA LYS A 39 -4.31 2.84 6.64
C LYS A 39 -4.87 1.44 6.38
N ILE A 40 -5.13 1.08 5.12
CA ILE A 40 -5.63 -0.26 4.75
C ILE A 40 -4.64 -1.36 5.16
N LEU A 41 -3.35 -1.16 4.86
CA LEU A 41 -2.30 -2.11 5.23
C LEU A 41 -2.18 -2.26 6.75
N TRP A 42 -2.27 -1.15 7.48
CA TRP A 42 -2.18 -1.13 8.95
C TRP A 42 -3.39 -1.80 9.61
N SER A 43 -4.59 -1.63 9.04
CA SER A 43 -5.83 -2.19 9.59
C SER A 43 -6.19 -3.58 9.05
N ARG A 44 -5.23 -4.28 8.42
CA ARG A 44 -5.48 -5.63 7.88
C ARG A 44 -5.95 -6.58 8.98
N THR A 45 -6.95 -7.39 8.68
CA THR A 45 -7.49 -8.39 9.61
C THR A 45 -7.62 -9.72 8.88
N ASP A 46 -7.42 -10.80 9.63
CA ASP A 46 -7.62 -12.18 9.19
C ASP A 46 -9.05 -12.41 8.68
N ILE A 47 -9.18 -13.04 7.50
CA ILE A 47 -10.47 -13.13 6.80
C ILE A 47 -11.41 -14.13 7.48
N GLU A 48 -10.87 -15.18 8.11
CA GLU A 48 -11.63 -16.16 8.88
C GLU A 48 -12.24 -15.50 10.11
N LYS A 49 -11.49 -14.61 10.77
CA LYS A 49 -12.00 -13.81 11.89
C LYS A 49 -13.12 -12.86 11.45
N VAL A 50 -12.97 -12.23 10.29
CA VAL A 50 -13.96 -11.28 9.75
C VAL A 50 -15.26 -12.00 9.36
N LEU A 51 -15.17 -13.14 8.67
CA LEU A 51 -16.33 -13.94 8.27
C LEU A 51 -17.14 -14.50 9.46
N LYS A 52 -16.48 -14.76 10.60
CA LYS A 52 -17.12 -15.18 11.85
C LYS A 52 -17.72 -14.04 12.66
N SER A 53 -17.45 -12.79 12.29
CA SER A 53 -17.95 -11.63 13.04
C SER A 53 -19.36 -11.24 12.62
N ASP A 54 -20.14 -10.71 13.56
CA ASP A 54 -21.49 -10.19 13.31
C ASP A 54 -21.51 -8.80 12.65
N THR A 55 -20.33 -8.28 12.26
CA THR A 55 -20.17 -6.94 11.69
C THR A 55 -20.56 -6.85 10.22
N LEU A 56 -20.72 -7.99 9.56
CA LEU A 56 -21.03 -8.09 8.14
C LEU A 56 -22.47 -8.54 7.90
N ASN A 57 -23.12 -7.94 6.91
CA ASN A 57 -24.37 -8.48 6.39
C ASN A 57 -24.12 -9.71 5.50
N GLU A 58 -25.17 -10.50 5.26
CA GLU A 58 -25.07 -11.77 4.51
C GLU A 58 -24.56 -11.59 3.07
N ASN A 59 -24.87 -10.46 2.42
CA ASN A 59 -24.35 -10.16 1.08
C ASN A 59 -22.83 -9.91 1.11
N GLN A 60 -22.34 -9.18 2.12
CA GLN A 60 -20.91 -8.95 2.30
C GLN A 60 -20.16 -10.24 2.64
N LYS A 61 -20.72 -11.09 3.51
CA LYS A 61 -20.16 -12.40 3.83
C LYS A 61 -20.04 -13.26 2.56
N THR A 62 -21.11 -13.36 1.78
CA THR A 62 -21.11 -14.11 0.51
C THR A 62 -20.00 -13.64 -0.43
N LYS A 63 -19.83 -12.33 -0.61
CA LYS A 63 -18.79 -11.77 -1.48
C LYS A 63 -17.38 -12.10 -0.98
N LEU A 64 -17.15 -12.00 0.33
CA LEU A 64 -15.85 -12.29 0.91
C LEU A 64 -15.52 -13.79 0.87
N THR A 65 -16.52 -14.66 1.07
CA THR A 65 -16.36 -16.11 0.91
C THR A 65 -15.98 -16.46 -0.53
N LEU A 66 -16.66 -15.90 -1.53
CA LEU A 66 -16.33 -16.12 -2.93
C LEU A 66 -14.90 -15.67 -3.27
N ALA A 67 -14.50 -14.49 -2.78
CA ALA A 67 -13.14 -13.99 -2.98
C ALA A 67 -12.08 -14.90 -2.33
N LYS A 68 -12.38 -15.44 -1.14
CA LYS A 68 -11.52 -16.41 -0.47
C LYS A 68 -11.40 -17.70 -1.28
N GLU A 69 -12.51 -18.29 -1.71
CA GLU A 69 -12.52 -19.52 -2.51
C GLU A 69 -11.74 -19.35 -3.83
N ALA A 70 -11.89 -18.20 -4.49
CA ALA A 70 -11.14 -17.89 -5.70
C ALA A 70 -9.62 -17.79 -5.43
N LYS A 71 -9.23 -17.18 -4.31
CA LYS A 71 -7.82 -17.13 -3.87
C LYS A 71 -7.30 -18.54 -3.58
N ASP A 72 -8.03 -19.33 -2.81
CA ASP A 72 -7.63 -20.68 -2.42
C ASP A 72 -7.49 -21.58 -3.67
N PHE A 73 -8.40 -21.47 -4.63
CA PHE A 73 -8.31 -22.13 -5.92
C PHE A 73 -7.04 -21.70 -6.70
N ALA A 74 -6.76 -20.40 -6.75
CA ALA A 74 -5.57 -19.88 -7.42
C ALA A 74 -4.27 -20.43 -6.79
N GLU A 75 -4.18 -20.46 -5.46
CA GLU A 75 -2.99 -20.95 -4.77
C GLU A 75 -2.84 -22.47 -4.89
N THR A 76 -3.92 -23.22 -4.68
CA THR A 76 -3.88 -24.69 -4.59
C THR A 76 -3.94 -25.40 -5.93
N SER A 77 -4.77 -24.90 -6.85
CA SER A 77 -5.07 -25.57 -8.12
C SER A 77 -4.25 -25.02 -9.27
N LEU A 78 -3.95 -23.71 -9.26
CA LEU A 78 -3.13 -23.07 -10.29
C LEU A 78 -1.66 -22.89 -9.87
N GLY A 79 -1.30 -23.21 -8.62
CA GLY A 79 0.07 -23.12 -8.13
C GLY A 79 0.61 -21.69 -8.01
N LEU A 80 -0.27 -20.69 -7.91
CA LEU A 80 0.13 -19.30 -7.69
C LEU A 80 0.75 -19.15 -6.30
N LYS A 81 1.84 -18.38 -6.21
CA LYS A 81 2.48 -18.10 -4.92
C LYS A 81 1.55 -17.28 -4.03
N SER A 82 1.40 -17.72 -2.78
CA SER A 82 0.81 -16.91 -1.73
C SER A 82 1.77 -15.77 -1.36
N ASN A 83 1.23 -14.55 -1.27
CA ASN A 83 1.94 -13.33 -0.83
C ASN A 83 1.54 -12.96 0.60
#